data_AF-A0A1I7USL7-F1
#
_entry.id   AF-A0A1I7USL7-F1
#
_cell.length_a   1.000
_cell.length_b   1.000
_cell.length_c   1.000
_cell.angle_alpha   90.00
_cell.angle_beta   90.00
_cell.angle_gamma   90.00
#
_symmetry.space_group_name_H-M   'P 1'
#
loop_
_entity.id
_entity.type
_entity.pdbx_description
1 polymer ?
#
loop_
_entity_poly.entity_id
_entity_poly.type
_entity_poly.pdbx_seq_one_letter_code
_entity_poly.pdbx_strand_id
1 'polypeptide(L)'
;MKTILILAFLAGIAFAEFVEIGYKVCKADGTVSMVKADGCDLTIKDGKKVCLFKKGTRPVIQIAFKPSKPSDKLKTSVRAKVGGSAMVDFPQTNSDACTYGVKCPIVAGENQLFEQSIAITDNHPAGDIIQVNWQLTRPDSGKEACIIFLAEIVD
;
A
#
# COMPACT_ATOMS: atom_id res chain seq x y z
N MET A 1 45.35 -18.75 31.58
CA MET A 1 44.86 -17.76 30.60
C MET A 1 43.65 -18.39 29.91
N LYS A 2 42.43 -17.90 30.20
CA LYS A 2 41.18 -18.46 29.66
C LYS A 2 40.76 -17.64 28.46
N THR A 3 40.87 -18.21 27.26
CA THR A 3 40.42 -17.61 26.01
C THR A 3 38.89 -17.64 25.97
N ILE A 4 38.25 -16.49 26.11
CA ILE A 4 36.80 -16.34 25.93
C ILE A 4 36.54 -16.19 24.43
N LEU A 5 35.97 -17.23 23.82
CA LEU A 5 35.40 -17.18 22.47
C LEU A 5 34.06 -16.43 22.53
N ILE A 6 34.02 -15.20 22.04
CA ILE A 6 32.78 -14.44 21.84
C ILE A 6 32.18 -14.92 20.51
N LEU A 7 31.21 -15.83 20.56
CA LEU A 7 30.36 -16.13 19.40
C LEU A 7 29.43 -14.94 19.16
N ALA A 8 29.73 -14.14 18.14
CA ALA A 8 28.81 -13.12 17.62
C ALA A 8 27.69 -13.82 16.83
N PHE A 9 26.52 -13.97 17.45
CA PHE A 9 25.31 -14.46 16.80
C PHE A 9 24.73 -13.34 15.92
N LEU A 10 25.08 -13.34 14.63
CA LEU A 10 24.48 -12.46 13.62
C LEU A 10 23.03 -12.92 13.36
N ALA A 11 22.09 -12.44 14.18
CA ALA A 11 20.67 -12.52 13.83
C ALA A 11 20.43 -11.61 12.62
N GLY A 12 20.12 -12.20 11.46
CA GLY A 12 19.81 -11.46 10.25
C GLY A 12 18.55 -10.62 10.46
N ILE A 13 18.72 -9.29 10.51
CA ILE A 13 17.60 -8.35 10.54
C ILE A 13 17.07 -8.28 9.11
N ALA A 14 15.87 -8.83 8.86
CA ALA A 14 15.17 -8.60 7.61
C ALA A 14 14.73 -7.12 7.61
N PHE A 15 15.41 -6.29 6.82
CA PHE A 15 15.00 -4.92 6.58
C PHE A 15 13.89 -4.92 5.52
N ALA A 16 12.81 -4.16 5.75
CA ALA A 16 11.81 -3.90 4.73
C ALA A 16 12.44 -3.10 3.58
N GLU A 17 12.26 -3.56 2.35
CA GLU A 17 12.83 -2.93 1.15
C GLU A 17 11.71 -2.25 0.36
N PHE A 18 11.39 -1.03 0.76
CA PHE A 18 10.38 -0.23 0.07
C PHE A 18 10.91 0.29 -1.28
N VAL A 19 10.26 -0.13 -2.37
CA VAL A 19 10.52 0.36 -3.73
C VAL A 19 9.45 1.35 -4.18
N GLU A 20 9.84 2.36 -4.96
CA GLU A 20 8.88 3.32 -5.53
C GLU A 20 8.16 2.73 -6.76
N ILE A 21 6.84 2.65 -6.69
CA ILE A 21 6.01 1.98 -7.70
C ILE A 21 5.45 2.97 -8.71
N GLY A 22 5.00 2.48 -9.87
CA GLY A 22 4.24 3.31 -10.80
C GLY A 22 2.79 3.46 -10.37
N TYR A 23 2.30 4.70 -10.31
CA TYR A 23 0.91 4.99 -9.96
C TYR A 23 0.35 6.19 -10.73
N LYS A 24 -0.97 6.30 -10.74
CA LYS A 24 -1.72 7.50 -11.16
C LYS A 24 -2.54 7.99 -9.99
N VAL A 25 -2.68 9.30 -9.86
CA VAL A 25 -3.61 9.90 -8.89
C VAL A 25 -5.00 10.00 -9.53
N CYS A 26 -6.02 9.44 -8.88
CA CYS A 26 -7.42 9.63 -9.26
C CYS A 26 -8.04 10.83 -8.52
N LYS A 27 -9.29 11.19 -8.86
CA LYS A 27 -9.97 12.36 -8.28
C LYS A 27 -9.95 12.30 -6.74
N ALA A 28 -9.21 13.22 -6.14
CA ALA A 28 -9.09 13.47 -4.71
C ALA A 28 -8.99 14.97 -4.45
N ASP A 29 -9.36 15.39 -3.25
CA ASP A 29 -9.27 16.77 -2.78
C ASP A 29 -7.82 17.10 -2.35
N GLY A 30 -7.14 16.14 -1.70
CA GLY A 30 -5.74 16.24 -1.27
C GLY A 30 -4.73 15.88 -2.36
N THR A 31 -3.45 15.90 -2.00
CA THR A 31 -2.34 15.54 -2.91
C THR A 31 -1.58 14.31 -2.44
N VAL A 32 -1.11 13.51 -3.40
CA VAL A 32 -0.21 12.36 -3.16
C VAL A 32 1.15 12.71 -3.72
N SER A 33 2.20 12.54 -2.93
CA SER A 33 3.58 12.86 -3.33
C SER A 33 4.46 11.63 -3.55
N MET A 34 4.10 10.49 -2.96
CA MET A 34 4.86 9.25 -3.09
C MET A 34 3.98 8.03 -2.83
N VAL A 35 4.25 6.95 -3.57
CA VAL A 35 3.73 5.61 -3.28
C VAL A 35 4.88 4.62 -3.35
N LYS A 36 5.03 3.82 -2.29
CA LYS A 36 6.04 2.77 -2.19
C LYS A 36 5.41 1.44 -1.79
N ALA A 37 6.08 0.36 -2.15
CA ALA A 37 5.68 -0.99 -1.77
C ALA A 37 6.87 -1.78 -1.23
N ASP A 38 6.68 -2.45 -0.11
CA ASP A 38 7.53 -3.56 0.34
C ASP A 38 6.90 -4.89 -0.13
N GLY A 39 7.74 -5.87 -0.46
CA GLY A 39 7.29 -7.14 -1.03
C GLY A 39 6.77 -7.06 -2.48
N CYS A 40 7.08 -5.98 -3.20
CA CYS A 40 6.83 -5.82 -4.63
C CYS A 40 8.10 -6.12 -5.43
N ASP A 41 8.05 -7.15 -6.27
CA ASP A 41 9.05 -7.31 -7.33
C ASP A 41 8.62 -6.47 -8.54
N LEU A 42 9.32 -5.35 -8.74
CA LEU A 42 8.93 -4.32 -9.71
C LEU A 42 9.41 -4.69 -11.12
N THR A 43 8.47 -4.87 -12.04
CA THR A 43 8.76 -5.17 -13.45
C THR A 43 8.12 -4.15 -14.40
N ILE A 44 8.54 -4.15 -15.66
CA ILE A 44 7.95 -3.34 -16.73
C ILE A 44 7.21 -4.27 -17.69
N LYS A 45 5.89 -4.12 -17.79
CA LYS A 45 5.04 -4.82 -18.78
C LYS A 45 4.30 -3.78 -19.63
N ASP A 46 4.43 -3.88 -20.94
CA ASP A 46 3.86 -2.92 -21.92
C ASP A 46 4.16 -1.45 -21.60
N GLY A 47 5.41 -1.17 -21.21
CA GLY A 47 5.87 0.18 -20.86
C GLY A 47 5.32 0.72 -19.54
N LYS A 48 4.68 -0.12 -18.70
CA LYS A 48 4.14 0.27 -17.40
C LYS A 48 4.84 -0.49 -16.28
N LYS A 49 5.11 0.20 -15.18
CA LYS A 49 5.54 -0.41 -13.92
C LYS A 49 4.42 -1.26 -13.33
N VAL A 50 4.70 -2.53 -13.05
CA VAL A 50 3.80 -3.50 -12.44
C VAL A 50 4.48 -4.10 -11.22
N CYS A 51 3.78 -4.15 -10.09
CA CYS A 51 4.23 -4.86 -8.91
C CYS A 51 3.82 -6.33 -8.95
N LEU A 52 4.79 -7.24 -8.91
CA LEU A 52 4.51 -8.65 -8.70
C LEU A 52 4.42 -8.90 -7.20
N PHE A 53 3.25 -9.39 -6.75
CA PHE A 53 3.04 -9.80 -5.37
C PHE A 53 2.86 -11.29 -5.27
N LYS A 54 3.64 -11.93 -4.40
CA LYS A 54 3.62 -13.37 -4.23
C LYS A 54 2.46 -13.82 -3.32
N LYS A 55 1.81 -14.94 -3.67
CA LYS A 55 0.86 -15.61 -2.78
C LYS A 55 1.49 -16.02 -1.44
N GLY A 56 0.66 -16.06 -0.42
CA GLY A 56 1.06 -16.33 0.97
C GLY A 56 1.83 -15.18 1.63
N THR A 57 2.06 -14.05 0.94
CA THR A 57 2.80 -12.91 1.49
C THR A 57 1.91 -11.78 1.97
N ARG A 58 2.54 -10.81 2.65
CA ARG A 58 1.89 -9.65 3.26
C ARG A 58 2.57 -8.34 2.85
N PRO A 59 2.59 -7.98 1.56
CA PRO A 59 3.20 -6.73 1.09
C PRO A 59 2.63 -5.52 1.83
N VAL A 60 3.45 -4.48 1.94
CA VAL A 60 3.09 -3.23 2.64
C VAL A 60 3.10 -2.08 1.64
N ILE A 61 2.01 -1.34 1.57
CA ILE A 61 1.93 -0.12 0.74
C ILE A 61 2.03 1.11 1.63
N GLN A 62 2.92 2.01 1.23
CA GLN A 62 3.06 3.35 1.79
C GLN A 62 2.51 4.40 0.83
N ILE A 63 1.75 5.35 1.34
CA ILE A 63 1.23 6.50 0.61
C ILE A 63 1.57 7.76 1.40
N ALA A 64 2.45 8.59 0.87
CA ALA A 64 2.65 9.94 1.40
C ALA A 64 1.63 10.87 0.75
N PHE A 65 0.83 11.54 1.58
CA PHE A 65 -0.22 12.44 1.11
C PHE A 65 -0.33 13.67 2.01
N LYS A 66 -0.98 14.70 1.48
CA LYS A 66 -1.28 15.95 2.19
C LYS A 66 -2.78 16.21 2.05
N PRO A 67 -3.55 16.10 3.14
CA PRO A 67 -4.99 16.30 3.09
C PRO A 67 -5.32 17.76 2.84
N SER A 68 -6.43 18.00 2.18
CA SER A 68 -6.97 19.32 1.86
C SER A 68 -7.88 19.89 2.96
N LYS A 69 -8.50 19.01 3.77
CA LYS A 69 -9.43 19.40 4.82
C LYS A 69 -9.11 18.68 6.14
N PRO A 70 -9.44 19.28 7.29
CA PRO A 70 -9.31 18.60 8.56
C PRO A 70 -10.40 17.52 8.73
N SER A 71 -10.09 16.48 9.50
CA SER A 71 -11.06 15.46 9.88
C SER A 71 -10.59 14.63 11.07
N ASP A 72 -11.49 14.27 11.98
CA ASP A 72 -11.17 13.39 13.11
C ASP A 72 -10.96 11.92 12.70
N LYS A 73 -11.49 11.55 11.52
CA LYS A 73 -11.51 10.16 11.05
C LYS A 73 -11.13 10.11 9.58
N LEU A 74 -10.43 9.05 9.21
CA LEU A 74 -10.09 8.76 7.83
C LEU A 74 -10.27 7.26 7.60
N LYS A 75 -10.90 6.88 6.49
CA LYS A 75 -11.14 5.48 6.13
C LYS A 75 -10.29 5.06 4.93
N THR A 76 -9.73 3.86 4.97
CA THR A 76 -9.03 3.22 3.85
C THR A 76 -9.94 2.22 3.14
N SER A 77 -9.82 2.13 1.82
CA SER A 77 -10.50 1.12 1.01
C SER A 77 -9.69 0.76 -0.23
N VAL A 78 -9.79 -0.49 -0.64
CA VAL A 78 -9.05 -1.04 -1.79
C VAL A 78 -10.02 -1.79 -2.70
N ARG A 79 -9.96 -1.50 -3.99
CA ARG A 79 -10.70 -2.20 -5.03
C ARG A 79 -9.76 -2.61 -6.16
N ALA A 80 -9.93 -3.81 -6.70
CA ALA A 80 -9.17 -4.29 -7.83
C ALA A 80 -10.08 -4.50 -9.05
N LYS A 81 -9.62 -4.10 -10.23
CA LYS A 81 -10.26 -4.47 -11.50
C LYS A 81 -9.70 -5.81 -11.95
N VAL A 82 -10.51 -6.86 -11.89
CA VAL A 82 -10.15 -8.24 -12.26
C VAL A 82 -10.90 -8.63 -13.54
N GLY A 83 -10.25 -9.33 -14.46
CA GLY A 83 -10.89 -9.83 -15.69
C GLY A 83 -11.45 -8.73 -16.61
N GLY A 84 -10.84 -7.54 -16.62
CA GLY A 84 -11.14 -6.48 -17.59
C GLY A 84 -12.45 -5.70 -17.40
N SER A 85 -13.35 -6.11 -16.49
CA SER A 85 -14.66 -5.44 -16.33
C SER A 85 -15.15 -5.28 -14.87
N ALA A 86 -14.91 -6.25 -13.99
CA ALA A 86 -15.45 -6.21 -12.63
C ALA A 86 -14.50 -5.51 -11.65
N MET A 87 -15.04 -4.56 -10.88
CA MET A 87 -14.37 -4.01 -9.69
C MET A 87 -14.75 -4.86 -8.48
N VAL A 88 -13.76 -5.48 -7.88
CA VAL A 88 -13.91 -6.33 -6.69
C VAL A 88 -13.33 -5.60 -5.49
N ASP A 89 -14.07 -5.58 -4.38
CA ASP A 89 -13.56 -5.07 -3.11
C ASP A 89 -12.49 -6.02 -2.57
N PHE A 90 -11.34 -5.47 -2.19
CA PHE A 90 -10.33 -6.23 -1.45
C PHE A 90 -10.61 -6.04 0.04
N PRO A 91 -11.11 -7.06 0.76
CA PRO A 91 -11.54 -6.90 2.15
C PRO A 91 -10.37 -6.45 3.03
N GLN A 92 -10.58 -5.38 3.79
CA GLN A 92 -9.61 -4.89 4.77
C GLN A 92 -10.01 -5.41 6.16
N THR A 93 -9.03 -5.78 6.99
CA THR A 93 -9.29 -6.22 8.38
C THR A 93 -9.79 -5.07 9.25
N ASN A 94 -9.30 -3.86 8.99
CA ASN A 94 -9.78 -2.63 9.58
C ASN A 94 -9.80 -1.54 8.49
N SER A 95 -10.88 -0.76 8.44
CA SER A 95 -10.98 0.38 7.52
C SER A 95 -10.51 1.69 8.11
N ASP A 96 -10.16 1.76 9.39
CA ASP A 96 -9.71 2.98 10.04
C ASP A 96 -8.25 3.31 9.66
N ALA A 97 -8.08 4.28 8.76
CA ALA A 97 -6.77 4.72 8.28
C ALA A 97 -5.92 5.36 9.38
N CYS A 98 -6.53 5.86 10.46
CA CYS A 98 -5.83 6.41 11.62
C CYS A 98 -5.01 5.34 12.37
N THR A 99 -5.28 4.05 12.11
CA THR A 99 -4.51 2.93 12.70
C THR A 99 -3.31 2.49 11.85
N TYR A 100 -3.10 3.14 10.70
CA TYR A 100 -2.13 2.78 9.68
C TYR A 100 -1.13 3.92 9.41
N GLY A 101 -0.54 4.45 10.48
CA GLY A 101 0.50 5.50 10.42
C GLY A 101 -0.01 6.94 10.28
N VAL A 102 -1.28 7.14 9.89
CA VAL A 102 -1.89 8.47 9.79
C VAL A 102 -2.15 9.04 11.17
N LYS A 103 -1.74 10.29 11.40
CA LYS A 103 -2.01 11.00 12.66
C LYS A 103 -3.39 11.64 12.59
N CYS A 104 -4.33 11.12 13.39
CA CYS A 104 -5.67 11.69 13.52
C CYS A 104 -5.80 12.50 14.84
N PRO A 105 -6.52 13.63 14.85
CA PRO A 105 -7.23 14.23 13.71
C PRO A 105 -6.26 14.72 12.63
N ILE A 106 -6.61 14.50 11.35
CA ILE A 106 -5.81 15.00 10.24
C ILE A 106 -5.98 16.51 10.14
N VAL A 107 -4.88 17.21 9.92
CA VAL A 107 -4.85 18.67 9.76
C VAL A 107 -4.62 18.99 8.28
N ALA A 108 -5.43 19.89 7.73
CA ALA A 108 -5.29 20.32 6.34
C ALA A 108 -3.88 20.86 6.07
N GLY A 109 -3.27 20.34 5.02
CA GLY A 109 -1.96 20.78 4.54
C GLY A 109 -0.76 20.18 5.28
N GLU A 110 -0.95 19.32 6.29
CA GLU A 110 0.16 18.63 6.93
C GLU A 110 0.49 17.32 6.23
N ASN A 111 1.78 17.05 6.00
CA ASN A 111 2.20 15.81 5.38
C ASN A 111 1.88 14.62 6.30
N GLN A 112 1.24 13.60 5.74
CA GLN A 112 0.90 12.35 6.39
C GLN A 112 1.57 11.19 5.66
N LEU A 113 1.83 10.11 6.40
CA LEU A 113 2.27 8.84 5.83
C LEU A 113 1.27 7.76 6.25
N PHE A 114 0.58 7.22 5.27
CA PHE A 114 -0.27 6.04 5.45
C PHE A 114 0.53 4.79 5.10
N GLU A 115 0.41 3.73 5.90
CA GLU A 115 1.11 2.47 5.71
C GLU A 115 0.22 1.28 6.11
N GLN A 116 -0.15 0.43 5.14
CA GLN A 116 -1.00 -0.73 5.39
C GLN A 116 -0.48 -1.97 4.67
N SER A 117 -0.43 -3.07 5.42
CA SER A 117 -0.16 -4.42 4.91
C SER A 117 -1.41 -5.07 4.35
N ILE A 118 -1.30 -5.75 3.20
CA ILE A 118 -2.38 -6.51 2.57
C ILE A 118 -1.97 -7.98 2.50
N ALA A 119 -2.87 -8.89 2.87
CA ALA A 119 -2.63 -10.32 2.73
C ALA A 119 -2.99 -10.81 1.32
N ILE A 120 -1.99 -11.34 0.59
CA ILE A 120 -2.19 -11.98 -0.72
C ILE A 120 -2.37 -13.48 -0.49
N THR A 121 -3.60 -13.92 -0.22
CA THR A 121 -3.89 -15.32 0.08
C THR A 121 -3.87 -16.21 -1.16
N ASP A 122 -3.68 -17.52 -0.97
CA ASP A 122 -3.62 -18.50 -2.07
C ASP A 122 -4.88 -18.55 -2.95
N ASN A 123 -6.03 -18.16 -2.39
CA ASN A 123 -7.31 -18.08 -3.11
C ASN A 123 -7.39 -16.93 -4.13
N HIS A 124 -6.43 -16.00 -4.15
CA HIS A 124 -6.45 -14.93 -5.13
C HIS A 124 -6.06 -15.46 -6.52
N PRO A 125 -6.74 -15.02 -7.59
CA PRO A 125 -6.36 -15.38 -8.95
C PRO A 125 -4.97 -14.80 -9.27
N ALA A 126 -4.12 -15.62 -9.90
CA ALA A 126 -2.78 -15.26 -10.33
C ALA A 126 -2.69 -15.13 -11.86
N GLY A 127 -1.66 -14.45 -12.35
CA GLY A 127 -1.28 -14.39 -13.76
C GLY A 127 -1.80 -13.19 -14.56
N ASP A 128 -2.92 -12.59 -14.15
CA ASP A 128 -3.44 -11.38 -14.80
C ASP A 128 -2.92 -10.10 -14.13
N ILE A 129 -2.58 -9.10 -14.96
CA ILE A 129 -2.34 -7.74 -14.48
C ILE A 129 -3.68 -7.13 -14.05
N ILE A 130 -3.76 -6.74 -12.79
CA ILE A 130 -4.91 -6.07 -12.19
C ILE A 130 -4.62 -4.59 -11.94
N GLN A 131 -5.67 -3.79 -12.06
CA GLN A 131 -5.63 -2.39 -11.65
C GLN A 131 -6.12 -2.27 -10.21
N VAL A 132 -5.27 -1.80 -9.30
CA VAL A 132 -5.61 -1.60 -7.89
C VAL A 132 -5.90 -0.13 -7.63
N ASN A 133 -7.10 0.15 -7.13
CA ASN A 133 -7.55 1.48 -6.71
C ASN A 133 -7.55 1.54 -5.18
N TRP A 134 -6.75 2.44 -4.60
CA TRP A 134 -6.65 2.64 -3.16
C TRP A 134 -7.09 4.05 -2.78
N GLN A 135 -7.98 4.18 -1.80
CA GLN A 135 -8.56 5.46 -1.40
C GLN A 135 -8.49 5.69 0.10
N LEU A 136 -8.17 6.92 0.49
CA LEU A 136 -8.32 7.44 1.85
C LEU A 136 -9.43 8.48 1.86
N THR A 137 -10.46 8.26 2.68
CA THR A 137 -11.74 8.96 2.59
C THR A 137 -12.21 9.49 3.93
N ARG A 138 -12.66 10.73 3.96
CA ARG A 138 -13.28 11.37 5.13
C ARG A 138 -14.72 10.86 5.30
N PRO A 139 -15.37 11.09 6.47
CA PRO A 139 -16.76 10.71 6.70
C PRO A 139 -17.77 11.36 5.74
N ASP A 140 -17.45 12.54 5.19
CA ASP A 140 -18.26 13.25 4.20
C ASP A 140 -18.13 12.67 2.77
N SER A 141 -17.48 11.51 2.62
CA SER A 141 -17.14 10.86 1.34
C SER A 141 -16.14 11.61 0.46
N GLY A 142 -15.55 12.71 0.95
CA GLY A 142 -14.43 13.35 0.27
C GLY A 142 -13.15 12.52 0.38
N LYS A 143 -12.32 12.55 -0.66
CA LYS A 143 -11.12 11.70 -0.75
C LYS A 143 -9.88 12.56 -0.53
N GLU A 144 -9.05 12.20 0.44
CA GLU A 144 -7.77 12.91 0.67
C GLU A 144 -6.60 12.28 -0.08
N ALA A 145 -6.71 10.99 -0.39
CA ALA A 145 -5.79 10.31 -1.30
C ALA A 145 -6.58 9.33 -2.18
N CYS A 146 -6.18 9.21 -3.43
CA CYS A 146 -6.74 8.28 -4.39
C CYS A 146 -5.65 7.89 -5.37
N ILE A 147 -5.17 6.64 -5.31
CA ILE A 147 -4.13 6.14 -6.20
C ILE A 147 -4.64 4.94 -7.00
N ILE A 148 -4.06 4.78 -8.19
CA ILE A 148 -4.25 3.64 -9.07
C ILE A 148 -2.89 3.12 -9.46
N PHE A 149 -2.59 1.86 -9.17
CA PHE A 149 -1.35 1.21 -9.60
C PHE A 149 -1.65 -0.16 -10.23
N LEU A 150 -0.66 -0.71 -10.93
CA LEU A 150 -0.78 -2.02 -11.54
C LEU A 150 -0.06 -3.07 -10.71
N ALA A 151 -0.73 -4.18 -10.49
CA ALA A 151 -0.17 -5.33 -9.80
C ALA A 151 -0.47 -6.61 -10.56
N GLU A 152 0.30 -7.64 -10.29
CA GLU A 152 0.04 -9.00 -10.74
C GLU A 152 0.33 -9.93 -9.57
N ILE A 153 -0.58 -10.87 -9.32
CA ILE A 153 -0.39 -11.87 -8.30
C ILE A 153 0.33 -13.06 -8.93
N VAL A 154 1.43 -13.48 -8.31
CA VAL A 154 2.26 -14.61 -8.72
C VAL A 154 2.30 -15.66 -7.61
N ASP A 155 2.64 -16.90 -7.96
CA ASP A 155 2.73 -18.01 -7.00
C ASP A 155 3.96 -17.94 -6.08
#